data_AF-A0A1S2Y2M1-F1
#
_entry.id   AF-A0A1S2Y2M1-F1
#
_cell.length_a   1.000
_cell.length_b   1.000
_cell.length_c   1.000
_cell.angle_alpha   90.00
_cell.angle_beta   90.00
_cell.angle_gamma   90.00
#
_symmetry.space_group_name_H-M   'P 1'
#
loop_
_entity.id
_entity.type
_entity.pdbx_description
1 polymer ?
#
loop_
_entity_poly.entity_id
_entity_poly.type
_entity_poly.pdbx_seq_one_letter_code
_entity_poly.pdbx_strand_id
1 'polypeptide(L)'
;MNAIATASSLSLPIFCRTSKLDTKRGLKGKFGVFAVFGEELEKKNSWGTIFDVEDPRLKVPLSKGKTLDVFQALEVARQDIQYCDWRARQDVLTIMLLHEKVVEVLNPLAREYKSIGTMKKDLAELQDELAEAHRQVHISETRVSTALDKLAYMEELVNDRLLQDRSTAEVDETSSSPSTSEKSVRTERRRKPRKRLNVSGPVQSYHPNLKNFWYPVAFSADLKDDTMIPMECFEEPWVIFRGKDGKPGCVQNTCAHRACPLHLGSVNEGRIQCPYHGWEYTTDGKCEKMPSTRMLNIKIKSVPCFEKEGMIWIWPGNDPPTATLPSLLPPSGFVVHAEIVMELPVEHGLLLDNLLDLAHAPFTHTSTFAKGWSVPSFVNFLTPASGLQGYWDPYPIDMEFRPPCMVLSTIGISKPGKLEGQSTKECATHLHQLHVCLPSSKHKTRLLYRMSLDFAPLLKHVPFMQHLWRHFAEQVLNEDLRLVLGQQERMNNGANVWNVPVTYDKLGIRYRLWRDALENGAKQLPFNT
;
A
#
# COMPACT_ATOMS: atom_id res chain seq x y z
N MET A 1 30.18 -51.12 -3.17
CA MET A 1 29.35 -52.31 -3.45
C MET A 1 27.96 -51.83 -3.81
N ASN A 2 27.54 -52.12 -5.06
CA ASN A 2 26.20 -52.38 -5.62
C ASN A 2 24.94 -51.83 -4.90
N ALA A 3 23.89 -51.33 -5.53
CA ALA A 3 23.54 -51.22 -6.95
C ALA A 3 22.22 -50.41 -7.10
N ILE A 4 22.15 -49.63 -8.18
CA ILE A 4 21.07 -49.52 -9.18
C ILE A 4 19.65 -49.18 -8.70
N ALA A 5 19.19 -47.99 -9.12
CA ALA A 5 17.79 -47.61 -9.27
C ALA A 5 17.23 -48.17 -10.59
N THR A 6 15.98 -48.64 -10.57
CA THR A 6 15.17 -48.84 -11.78
C THR A 6 13.82 -48.13 -11.64
N ALA A 7 13.54 -47.30 -12.63
CA ALA A 7 12.22 -46.77 -12.92
C ALA A 7 11.43 -47.78 -13.75
N SER A 8 10.11 -47.83 -13.56
CA SER A 8 9.19 -48.38 -14.56
C SER A 8 7.90 -47.56 -14.60
N SER A 9 7.66 -47.02 -15.79
CA SER A 9 6.39 -46.55 -16.31
C SER A 9 5.39 -47.70 -16.44
N LEU A 10 4.08 -47.41 -16.49
CA LEU A 10 3.15 -48.01 -17.46
C LEU A 10 1.77 -47.33 -17.45
N SER A 11 1.20 -47.32 -18.65
CA SER A 11 0.04 -46.59 -19.17
C SER A 11 -1.30 -47.38 -19.11
N LEU A 12 -2.41 -46.64 -19.28
CA LEU A 12 -3.84 -46.97 -19.62
C LEU A 12 -4.05 -48.24 -20.50
N PRO A 13 -5.23 -48.94 -20.63
CA PRO A 13 -6.62 -48.40 -20.81
C PRO A 13 -7.89 -49.29 -20.44
N ILE A 14 -9.07 -48.63 -20.41
CA ILE A 14 -10.46 -48.91 -20.92
C ILE A 14 -11.09 -50.36 -21.01
N PHE A 15 -12.36 -50.47 -20.54
CA PHE A 15 -13.61 -51.10 -21.11
C PHE A 15 -14.42 -52.17 -20.31
N CYS A 16 -15.69 -51.80 -20.07
CA CYS A 16 -17.00 -52.51 -20.11
C CYS A 16 -17.34 -53.90 -19.48
N ARG A 17 -18.44 -53.84 -18.71
CA ARG A 17 -19.69 -54.65 -18.74
C ARG A 17 -19.90 -55.86 -17.80
N THR A 18 -20.80 -55.60 -16.83
CA THR A 18 -22.01 -56.34 -16.40
C THR A 18 -21.93 -57.79 -15.90
N SER A 19 -22.30 -58.01 -14.64
CA SER A 19 -23.49 -58.80 -14.28
C SER A 19 -23.84 -58.67 -12.78
N LYS A 20 -25.14 -58.76 -12.50
CA LYS A 20 -25.82 -58.57 -11.22
C LYS A 20 -25.46 -59.65 -10.19
N LEU A 21 -25.35 -59.30 -8.91
CA LEU A 21 -26.04 -60.00 -7.81
C LEU A 21 -25.91 -59.26 -6.46
N ASP A 22 -27.04 -59.19 -5.76
CA ASP A 22 -27.29 -58.51 -4.49
C ASP A 22 -26.51 -59.08 -3.29
N THR A 23 -25.96 -58.20 -2.43
CA THR A 23 -26.46 -57.91 -1.06
C THR A 23 -25.35 -57.41 -0.12
N LYS A 24 -25.68 -56.30 0.55
CA LYS A 24 -25.19 -55.80 1.86
C LYS A 24 -23.79 -55.17 2.00
N ARG A 25 -23.88 -53.90 2.42
CA ARG A 25 -22.95 -53.07 3.22
C ARG A 25 -21.65 -52.61 2.55
N GLY A 26 -21.61 -51.30 2.28
CA GLY A 26 -20.54 -50.61 1.58
C GLY A 26 -19.19 -50.62 2.31
N LEU A 27 -18.16 -51.02 1.56
CA LEU A 27 -16.75 -50.78 1.86
C LEU A 27 -16.24 -49.68 0.91
N LYS A 28 -15.71 -48.57 1.46
CA LYS A 28 -14.81 -47.66 0.73
C LYS A 28 -13.38 -47.96 1.17
N GLY A 29 -12.55 -48.44 0.23
CA GLY A 29 -11.13 -48.70 0.45
C GLY A 29 -10.31 -47.40 0.64
N LYS A 30 -9.25 -47.48 1.46
CA LYS A 30 -8.20 -46.46 1.63
C LYS A 30 -6.81 -47.09 1.41
N PHE A 31 -5.90 -46.34 0.80
CA PHE A 31 -4.45 -46.56 0.79
C PHE A 31 -3.76 -45.71 1.88
N GLY A 32 -2.59 -46.12 2.37
CA GLY A 32 -1.82 -45.45 3.43
C GLY A 32 -0.31 -45.38 3.17
N VAL A 33 0.38 -44.41 3.81
CA VAL A 33 1.84 -44.14 3.70
C VAL A 33 2.42 -43.82 5.09
N PHE A 34 3.68 -44.21 5.34
CA PHE A 34 4.43 -44.09 6.61
C PHE A 34 5.62 -43.12 6.51
N ALA A 35 6.03 -42.52 7.64
CA ALA A 35 7.32 -41.83 7.78
C ALA A 35 7.90 -41.94 9.20
N VAL A 36 9.24 -41.97 9.30
CA VAL A 36 10.07 -42.10 10.51
C VAL A 36 10.93 -40.84 10.68
N PHE A 37 11.23 -40.42 11.92
CA PHE A 37 12.05 -39.24 12.22
C PHE A 37 13.15 -39.53 13.25
N GLY A 38 14.28 -38.82 13.13
CA GLY A 38 15.40 -38.75 14.08
C GLY A 38 15.65 -37.30 14.54
N GLU A 39 16.18 -37.15 15.75
CA GLU A 39 16.32 -35.90 16.52
C GLU A 39 17.70 -35.23 16.36
N GLU A 40 17.77 -33.90 16.55
CA GLU A 40 19.00 -33.23 17.02
C GLU A 40 18.74 -31.87 17.76
N LEU A 41 19.69 -31.49 18.63
CA LEU A 41 19.62 -30.55 19.77
C LEU A 41 19.96 -29.07 19.46
N GLU A 42 19.34 -28.12 20.19
CA GLU A 42 19.49 -26.65 20.06
C GLU A 42 20.46 -25.95 21.05
N LYS A 43 21.02 -24.80 20.63
CA LYS A 43 21.63 -23.75 21.48
C LYS A 43 20.87 -22.42 21.31
N LYS A 44 20.61 -21.72 22.43
CA LYS A 44 19.79 -20.49 22.54
C LYS A 44 20.32 -19.28 21.74
N ASN A 45 19.46 -18.71 20.89
CA ASN A 45 19.67 -17.43 20.19
C ASN A 45 18.48 -16.45 20.43
N SER A 46 18.70 -15.14 20.29
CA SER A 46 17.71 -14.07 20.60
C SER A 46 16.45 -14.09 19.73
N TRP A 47 16.57 -14.58 18.49
CA TRP A 47 15.45 -14.84 17.58
C TRP A 47 14.59 -16.03 18.02
N GLY A 48 15.18 -16.96 18.77
CA GLY A 48 14.47 -18.10 19.35
C GLY A 48 13.29 -17.63 20.22
N THR A 49 13.48 -16.61 21.06
CA THR A 49 12.41 -16.06 21.92
C THR A 49 11.26 -15.37 21.19
N ILE A 50 11.44 -14.99 19.92
CA ILE A 50 10.38 -14.35 19.09
C ILE A 50 9.49 -15.42 18.43
N PHE A 51 10.07 -16.59 18.12
CA PHE A 51 9.40 -17.68 17.41
C PHE A 51 9.24 -18.95 18.26
N ASP A 52 9.50 -18.86 19.57
CA ASP A 52 9.37 -19.97 20.53
C ASP A 52 7.89 -20.34 20.67
N VAL A 53 7.51 -21.38 19.94
CA VAL A 53 6.17 -21.96 19.97
C VAL A 53 6.36 -23.45 20.12
N GLU A 54 5.79 -24.04 21.16
CA GLU A 54 5.84 -25.50 21.37
C GLU A 54 5.22 -26.23 20.17
N ASP A 55 5.84 -27.33 19.73
CA ASP A 55 5.28 -28.17 18.67
C ASP A 55 3.86 -28.62 19.07
N PRO A 56 2.81 -28.21 18.32
CA PRO A 56 1.43 -28.50 18.68
C PRO A 56 1.12 -30.02 18.69
N ARG A 57 1.98 -30.85 18.09
CA ARG A 57 1.86 -32.32 18.08
C ARG A 57 2.08 -32.97 19.44
N LEU A 58 2.69 -32.28 20.41
CA LEU A 58 3.00 -32.82 21.75
C LEU A 58 1.79 -32.84 22.70
N LYS A 59 0.66 -32.24 22.34
CA LYS A 59 -0.50 -32.01 23.23
C LYS A 59 -1.71 -32.94 23.03
N VAL A 60 -1.63 -34.00 22.22
CA VAL A 60 -2.84 -34.77 21.84
C VAL A 60 -2.70 -36.30 21.96
N PRO A 61 -3.71 -37.00 22.53
CA PRO A 61 -3.79 -38.46 22.50
C PRO A 61 -4.11 -38.96 21.08
N LEU A 62 -3.27 -39.88 20.59
CA LEU A 62 -3.46 -40.61 19.34
C LEU A 62 -4.77 -41.42 19.35
N SER A 63 -5.85 -40.87 18.78
CA SER A 63 -7.05 -41.65 18.48
C SER A 63 -6.82 -42.51 17.24
N LYS A 64 -6.11 -43.63 17.41
CA LYS A 64 -5.97 -44.67 16.39
C LYS A 64 -7.36 -45.25 16.07
N GLY A 65 -7.83 -45.04 14.85
CA GLY A 65 -8.82 -45.92 14.21
C GLY A 65 -10.31 -45.66 14.46
N LYS A 66 -10.76 -44.43 14.74
CA LYS A 66 -12.20 -44.10 14.78
C LYS A 66 -12.59 -43.03 13.76
N THR A 67 -13.79 -43.15 13.21
CA THR A 67 -14.45 -42.11 12.39
C THR A 67 -14.59 -40.85 13.25
N LEU A 68 -14.06 -39.73 12.75
CA LEU A 68 -14.15 -38.45 13.44
C LEU A 68 -15.52 -37.83 13.15
N ASP A 69 -16.18 -37.33 14.18
CA ASP A 69 -17.35 -36.46 14.01
C ASP A 69 -16.89 -35.08 13.46
N VAL A 70 -17.83 -34.26 12.98
CA VAL A 70 -17.55 -32.94 12.39
C VAL A 70 -16.74 -32.03 13.33
N PHE A 71 -17.05 -32.04 14.63
CA PHE A 71 -16.31 -31.23 15.61
C PHE A 71 -14.88 -31.75 15.83
N GLN A 72 -14.70 -33.08 15.81
CA GLN A 72 -13.38 -33.69 15.86
C GLN A 72 -12.56 -33.43 14.58
N ALA A 73 -13.20 -33.40 13.41
CA ALA A 73 -12.54 -33.06 12.14
C ALA A 73 -12.11 -31.59 12.08
N LEU A 74 -12.95 -30.68 12.59
CA LEU A 74 -12.62 -29.26 12.73
C LEU A 74 -11.45 -29.04 13.70
N GLU A 75 -11.41 -29.81 14.79
CA GLU A 75 -10.31 -29.73 15.75
C GLU A 75 -8.99 -30.24 15.15
N VAL A 76 -9.02 -31.30 14.34
CA VAL A 76 -7.85 -31.77 13.58
C VAL A 76 -7.40 -30.72 12.56
N ALA A 77 -8.33 -30.10 11.84
CA ALA A 77 -8.00 -29.05 10.87
C ALA A 77 -7.39 -27.81 11.55
N ARG A 78 -7.92 -27.43 12.73
CA ARG A 78 -7.36 -26.36 13.57
C ARG A 78 -5.91 -26.66 13.97
N GLN A 79 -5.62 -27.91 14.34
CA GLN A 79 -4.29 -28.35 14.72
C GLN A 79 -3.32 -28.40 13.53
N ASP A 80 -3.78 -28.83 12.36
CA ASP A 80 -2.99 -28.81 11.11
C ASP A 80 -2.60 -27.38 10.73
N ILE A 81 -3.52 -26.42 10.86
CA ILE A 81 -3.24 -24.99 10.63
C ILE A 81 -2.21 -24.46 11.63
N GLN A 82 -2.37 -24.81 12.92
CA GLN A 82 -1.40 -24.43 13.96
C GLN A 82 -0.01 -25.03 13.71
N TYR A 83 0.06 -26.26 13.21
CA TYR A 83 1.31 -26.89 12.82
C TYR A 83 1.94 -26.22 11.60
N CYS A 84 1.13 -25.85 10.60
CA CYS A 84 1.62 -25.10 9.44
C CYS A 84 2.16 -23.72 9.82
N ASP A 85 1.49 -22.99 10.72
CA ASP A 85 1.98 -21.72 11.28
C ASP A 85 3.30 -21.92 12.06
N TRP A 86 3.35 -22.92 12.94
CA TRP A 86 4.58 -23.29 13.66
C TRP A 86 5.74 -23.59 12.69
N ARG A 87 5.50 -24.41 11.67
CA ARG A 87 6.53 -24.81 10.70
C ARG A 87 7.02 -23.62 9.86
N ALA A 88 6.11 -22.76 9.42
CA ALA A 88 6.47 -21.56 8.67
C ALA A 88 7.36 -20.62 9.49
N ARG A 89 7.09 -20.46 10.80
CA ARG A 89 7.94 -19.68 11.70
C ARG A 89 9.33 -20.28 11.87
N GLN A 90 9.44 -21.60 11.94
CA GLN A 90 10.72 -22.30 12.00
C GLN A 90 11.55 -22.16 10.72
N ASP A 91 10.89 -22.22 9.55
CA ASP A 91 11.56 -22.04 8.27
C ASP A 91 12.08 -20.59 8.10
N VAL A 92 11.30 -19.59 8.54
CA VAL A 92 11.71 -18.18 8.56
C VAL A 92 12.87 -17.95 9.54
N LEU A 93 12.79 -18.50 10.75
CA LEU A 93 13.87 -18.43 11.74
C LEU A 93 15.17 -19.00 11.17
N THR A 94 15.10 -20.12 10.44
CA THR A 94 16.26 -20.74 9.78
C THR A 94 16.91 -19.79 8.78
N ILE A 95 16.12 -19.11 7.94
CA ILE A 95 16.62 -18.12 6.97
C ILE A 95 17.30 -16.95 7.68
N MET A 96 16.70 -16.46 8.76
CA MET A 96 17.26 -15.34 9.53
C MET A 96 18.61 -15.71 10.18
N LEU A 97 18.71 -16.92 10.75
CA LEU A 97 19.96 -17.43 11.32
C LEU A 97 21.05 -17.62 10.27
N LEU A 98 20.70 -18.11 9.08
CA LEU A 98 21.64 -18.22 7.96
C LEU A 98 22.10 -16.84 7.48
N HIS A 99 21.21 -15.84 7.47
CA HIS A 99 21.56 -14.48 7.13
C HIS A 99 22.55 -13.86 8.14
N GLU A 100 22.35 -14.09 9.45
CA GLU A 100 23.30 -13.69 10.49
C GLU A 100 24.70 -14.27 10.24
N LYS A 101 24.79 -15.57 9.91
CA LYS A 101 26.06 -16.22 9.57
C LYS A 101 26.73 -15.61 8.33
N VAL A 102 25.95 -15.22 7.32
CA VAL A 102 26.49 -14.51 6.13
C VAL A 102 27.07 -13.16 6.53
N VAL A 103 26.38 -12.41 7.39
CA VAL A 103 26.87 -11.12 7.90
C VAL A 103 28.15 -11.30 8.72
N GLU A 104 28.25 -12.35 9.54
CA GLU A 104 29.48 -12.67 10.29
C GLU A 104 30.65 -13.01 9.36
N VAL A 105 30.43 -13.81 8.31
CA VAL A 105 31.47 -14.16 7.33
C VAL A 105 31.94 -12.92 6.55
N LEU A 106 31.03 -11.98 6.25
CA LEU A 106 31.34 -10.75 5.52
C LEU A 106 31.85 -9.61 6.41
N ASN A 107 31.91 -9.80 7.74
CA ASN A 107 32.35 -8.80 8.70
C ASN A 107 33.76 -8.30 8.36
N PRO A 108 33.99 -6.97 8.25
CA PRO A 108 35.29 -6.40 7.94
C PRO A 108 36.43 -6.88 8.86
N LEU A 109 36.15 -7.16 10.14
CA LEU A 109 37.13 -7.68 11.11
C LEU A 109 37.52 -9.14 10.84
N ALA A 110 36.65 -9.93 10.19
CA ALA A 110 36.96 -11.31 9.82
C ALA A 110 38.04 -11.38 8.70
N ARG A 111 38.23 -10.30 7.93
CA ARG A 111 39.26 -10.18 6.88
C ARG A 111 40.69 -10.15 7.42
N GLU A 112 40.87 -9.85 8.70
CA GLU A 112 42.18 -9.82 9.35
C GLU A 112 42.66 -11.23 9.78
N TYR A 113 41.75 -12.20 9.89
CA TYR A 113 42.04 -13.54 10.43
C TYR A 113 41.67 -14.70 9.49
N LYS A 114 40.84 -14.50 8.46
CA LYS A 114 40.48 -15.53 7.46
C LYS A 114 41.03 -15.19 6.07
N SER A 115 41.53 -16.21 5.36
CA SER A 115 41.97 -16.03 3.97
C SER A 115 40.78 -15.82 3.03
N ILE A 116 41.00 -15.08 1.92
CA ILE A 116 39.96 -14.85 0.90
C ILE A 116 39.42 -16.17 0.32
N GLY A 117 40.26 -17.20 0.19
CA GLY A 117 39.84 -18.51 -0.29
C GLY A 117 38.89 -19.22 0.69
N THR A 118 39.15 -19.09 1.99
CA THR A 118 38.28 -19.64 3.06
C THR A 118 36.94 -18.92 3.09
N MET A 119 36.92 -17.58 3.03
CA MET A 119 35.66 -16.82 3.02
C MET A 119 34.79 -17.14 1.80
N LYS A 120 35.40 -17.36 0.62
CA LYS A 120 34.66 -17.75 -0.59
C LYS A 120 34.02 -19.13 -0.45
N LYS A 121 34.70 -20.07 0.19
CA LYS A 121 34.16 -21.40 0.46
C LYS A 121 33.00 -21.34 1.47
N ASP A 122 33.19 -20.63 2.58
CA ASP A 122 32.15 -20.45 3.61
C ASP A 122 30.89 -19.77 3.02
N LEU A 123 31.07 -18.78 2.14
CA LEU A 123 29.95 -18.10 1.47
C LEU A 123 29.21 -19.00 0.49
N ALA A 124 29.92 -19.89 -0.23
CA ALA A 124 29.29 -20.85 -1.14
C ALA A 124 28.47 -21.90 -0.39
N GLU A 125 28.99 -22.42 0.73
CA GLU A 125 28.25 -23.37 1.59
C GLU A 125 27.00 -22.71 2.19
N LEU A 126 27.10 -21.46 2.68
CA LEU A 126 25.95 -20.70 3.18
C LEU A 126 24.92 -20.36 2.09
N GLN A 127 25.36 -20.16 0.84
CA GLN A 127 24.45 -19.96 -0.29
C GLN A 127 23.65 -21.23 -0.60
N ASP A 128 24.27 -22.40 -0.52
CA ASP A 128 23.58 -23.68 -0.71
C ASP A 128 22.59 -23.97 0.44
N GLU A 129 22.99 -23.71 1.69
CA GLU A 129 22.10 -23.82 2.86
C GLU A 129 20.90 -22.86 2.78
N LEU A 130 21.12 -21.62 2.34
CA LEU A 130 20.06 -20.62 2.14
C LEU A 130 19.11 -21.03 1.02
N ALA A 131 19.64 -21.60 -0.07
CA ALA A 131 18.82 -22.13 -1.16
C ALA A 131 17.95 -23.30 -0.70
N GLU A 132 18.47 -24.19 0.17
CA GLU A 132 17.67 -25.27 0.76
C GLU A 132 16.60 -24.72 1.73
N ALA A 133 16.93 -23.74 2.57
CA ALA A 133 15.95 -23.11 3.46
C ALA A 133 14.81 -22.44 2.69
N HIS A 134 15.10 -21.74 1.58
CA HIS A 134 14.09 -21.19 0.69
C HIS A 134 13.22 -22.28 0.03
N ARG A 135 13.80 -23.43 -0.35
CA ARG A 135 13.01 -24.57 -0.85
C ARG A 135 12.03 -25.09 0.21
N GLN A 136 12.45 -25.17 1.47
CA GLN A 136 11.56 -25.59 2.56
C GLN A 136 10.40 -24.62 2.79
N VAL A 137 10.63 -23.31 2.68
CA VAL A 137 9.53 -22.31 2.73
C VAL A 137 8.50 -22.54 1.63
N HIS A 138 8.93 -22.79 0.39
CA HIS A 138 8.00 -23.07 -0.70
C HIS A 138 7.20 -24.37 -0.50
N ILE A 139 7.83 -25.39 0.12
CA ILE A 139 7.12 -26.61 0.51
C ILE A 139 6.07 -26.30 1.58
N SER A 140 6.41 -25.47 2.57
CA SER A 140 5.48 -25.02 3.62
C SER A 140 4.32 -24.18 3.06
N GLU A 141 4.60 -23.27 2.13
CA GLU A 141 3.58 -22.51 1.38
C GLU A 141 2.60 -23.43 0.64
N THR A 142 3.13 -24.45 -0.05
CA THR A 142 2.33 -25.45 -0.76
C THR A 142 1.44 -26.25 0.21
N ARG A 143 1.96 -26.59 1.41
CA ARG A 143 1.19 -27.28 2.45
C ARG A 143 0.05 -26.43 3.00
N VAL A 144 0.29 -25.14 3.24
CA VAL A 144 -0.75 -24.19 3.67
C VAL A 144 -1.83 -24.06 2.60
N SER A 145 -1.44 -23.86 1.34
CA SER A 145 -2.37 -23.78 0.20
C SER A 145 -3.26 -25.03 0.12
N THR A 146 -2.64 -26.22 0.21
CA THR A 146 -3.38 -27.50 0.21
C THR A 146 -4.34 -27.63 1.40
N ALA A 147 -3.98 -27.11 2.58
CA ALA A 147 -4.84 -27.14 3.76
C ALA A 147 -6.05 -26.19 3.60
N LEU A 148 -5.83 -25.00 3.02
CA LEU A 148 -6.89 -24.04 2.69
C LEU A 148 -7.86 -24.61 1.65
N ASP A 149 -7.36 -25.27 0.61
CA ASP A 149 -8.19 -25.95 -0.39
C ASP A 149 -9.07 -27.04 0.23
N LYS A 150 -8.53 -27.81 1.18
CA LYS A 150 -9.30 -28.83 1.92
C LYS A 150 -10.38 -28.20 2.80
N LEU A 151 -10.10 -27.05 3.42
CA LEU A 151 -11.09 -26.33 4.24
C LEU A 151 -12.21 -25.76 3.37
N ALA A 152 -11.88 -25.17 2.23
CA ALA A 152 -12.87 -24.68 1.27
C ALA A 152 -13.76 -25.82 0.75
N TYR A 153 -13.16 -26.98 0.44
CA TYR A 153 -13.91 -28.17 0.06
C TYR A 153 -14.83 -28.69 1.18
N MET A 154 -14.37 -28.67 2.43
CA MET A 154 -15.20 -29.06 3.58
C MET A 154 -16.35 -28.09 3.82
N GLU A 155 -16.13 -26.79 3.63
CA GLU A 155 -17.16 -25.75 3.72
C GLU A 155 -18.26 -25.95 2.66
N GLU A 156 -17.87 -26.21 1.41
CA GLU A 156 -18.80 -26.53 0.32
C GLU A 156 -19.67 -27.75 0.66
N LEU A 157 -19.05 -28.82 1.17
CA LEU A 157 -19.73 -30.06 1.57
C LEU A 157 -20.72 -29.88 2.73
N VAL A 158 -20.41 -28.98 3.66
CA VAL A 158 -21.30 -28.64 4.79
C VAL A 158 -22.46 -27.77 4.32
N ASN A 159 -22.20 -26.79 3.47
CA ASN A 159 -23.23 -25.93 2.88
C ASN A 159 -24.21 -26.74 2.02
N ASP A 160 -23.71 -27.67 1.20
CA ASP A 160 -24.56 -28.56 0.39
C ASP A 160 -25.46 -29.47 1.25
N ARG A 161 -24.96 -29.98 2.38
CA ARG A 161 -25.80 -30.75 3.33
C ARG A 161 -26.84 -29.90 4.03
N LEU A 162 -26.48 -28.68 4.46
CA LEU A 162 -27.41 -27.75 5.10
C LEU A 162 -28.53 -27.32 4.14
N LEU A 163 -28.23 -27.20 2.84
CA LEU A 163 -29.21 -26.91 1.80
C LEU A 163 -30.13 -28.11 1.53
N GLN A 164 -29.62 -29.34 1.59
CA GLN A 164 -30.42 -30.56 1.47
C GLN A 164 -31.38 -30.76 2.66
N ASP A 165 -30.93 -30.48 3.89
CA ASP A 165 -31.77 -30.57 5.11
C ASP A 165 -32.84 -29.47 5.19
N ARG A 166 -32.61 -28.31 4.55
CA ARG A 166 -33.64 -27.26 4.37
C ARG A 166 -34.67 -27.64 3.31
N SER A 167 -34.22 -28.28 2.23
CA SER A 167 -35.10 -28.69 1.12
C SER A 167 -36.07 -29.79 1.54
N THR A 168 -35.73 -30.65 2.50
CA THR A 168 -36.67 -31.66 3.05
C THR A 168 -37.70 -31.08 4.02
N ALA A 169 -37.49 -29.88 4.57
CA ALA A 169 -38.44 -29.20 5.44
C ALA A 169 -39.48 -28.35 4.68
N GLU A 170 -39.20 -27.96 3.42
CA GLU A 170 -40.07 -27.05 2.63
C GLU A 170 -41.00 -27.77 1.62
N VAL A 171 -40.98 -29.10 1.50
CA VAL A 171 -41.82 -29.83 0.52
C VAL A 171 -43.24 -30.12 1.02
N ASP A 172 -43.57 -29.87 2.29
CA ASP A 172 -44.87 -30.28 2.86
C ASP A 172 -46.00 -29.21 2.82
N GLU A 173 -45.74 -28.00 2.32
CA GLU A 173 -46.81 -27.02 2.12
C GLU A 173 -46.61 -26.23 0.81
N THR A 174 -47.34 -26.60 -0.24
CA THR A 174 -48.32 -25.72 -0.91
C THR A 174 -48.87 -26.35 -2.19
N SER A 175 -50.19 -26.41 -2.28
CA SER A 175 -50.94 -26.78 -3.47
C SER A 175 -51.83 -25.62 -3.93
N SER A 176 -52.05 -25.56 -5.25
CA SER A 176 -53.12 -24.87 -6.02
C SER A 176 -52.99 -23.39 -6.47
N SER A 177 -52.61 -23.22 -7.75
CA SER A 177 -53.28 -22.57 -8.93
C SER A 177 -54.04 -21.21 -8.84
N PRO A 178 -54.37 -20.53 -9.98
CA PRO A 178 -53.49 -19.91 -10.99
C PRO A 178 -53.89 -18.46 -11.44
N SER A 179 -52.91 -17.74 -12.01
CA SER A 179 -52.96 -16.66 -13.04
C SER A 179 -54.09 -15.62 -13.12
N THR A 180 -53.72 -14.34 -13.20
CA THR A 180 -54.27 -13.40 -14.20
C THR A 180 -53.30 -12.23 -14.46
N SER A 181 -53.32 -11.77 -15.71
CA SER A 181 -52.32 -10.92 -16.36
C SER A 181 -52.80 -9.47 -16.42
N GLU A 182 -51.99 -8.50 -16.01
CA GLU A 182 -52.19 -7.10 -16.42
C GLU A 182 -50.85 -6.41 -16.78
N LYS A 183 -50.76 -6.01 -18.05
CA LYS A 183 -49.68 -5.21 -18.63
C LYS A 183 -49.85 -3.75 -18.17
N SER A 184 -48.86 -3.20 -17.47
CA SER A 184 -48.72 -1.73 -17.33
C SER A 184 -47.54 -1.22 -18.16
N VAL A 185 -47.84 -0.27 -19.04
CA VAL A 185 -46.92 0.42 -19.93
C VAL A 185 -46.08 1.39 -19.09
N ARG A 186 -44.78 1.09 -18.93
CA ARG A 186 -43.79 2.05 -18.39
C ARG A 186 -43.11 2.78 -19.54
N THR A 187 -43.37 4.08 -19.62
CA THR A 187 -42.67 5.01 -20.52
C THR A 187 -41.19 5.08 -20.12
N GLU A 188 -40.33 4.36 -20.84
CA GLU A 188 -38.88 4.51 -20.73
C GLU A 188 -38.46 5.88 -21.27
N ARG A 189 -38.25 6.84 -20.37
CA ARG A 189 -37.37 7.99 -20.66
C ARG A 189 -35.98 7.41 -20.94
N ARG A 190 -35.60 7.31 -22.22
CA ARG A 190 -34.23 7.04 -22.68
C ARG A 190 -33.25 7.97 -21.95
N ARG A 191 -32.62 7.46 -20.89
CA ARG A 191 -31.48 8.11 -20.25
C ARG A 191 -30.36 8.14 -21.29
N LYS A 192 -29.86 9.34 -21.63
CA LYS A 192 -28.66 9.49 -22.45
C LYS A 192 -27.55 8.60 -21.87
N PRO A 193 -26.77 7.88 -22.69
CA PRO A 193 -25.68 7.05 -22.20
C PRO A 193 -24.75 7.92 -21.35
N ARG A 194 -24.48 7.50 -20.11
CA ARG A 194 -23.49 8.16 -19.26
C ARG A 194 -22.16 8.15 -20.01
N LYS A 195 -21.55 9.33 -20.21
CA LYS A 195 -20.17 9.42 -20.72
C LYS A 195 -19.30 8.59 -19.76
N ARG A 196 -18.65 7.54 -20.28
CA ARG A 196 -17.68 6.76 -19.51
C ARG A 196 -16.45 7.64 -19.28
N LEU A 197 -15.94 7.69 -18.05
CA LEU A 197 -14.63 8.27 -17.78
C LEU A 197 -13.60 7.36 -18.48
N ASN A 198 -12.89 7.91 -19.46
CA ASN A 198 -11.90 7.16 -20.19
C ASN A 198 -10.52 7.43 -19.61
N VAL A 199 -10.13 6.64 -18.61
CA VAL A 199 -8.81 6.72 -17.95
C VAL A 199 -8.02 5.44 -18.26
N SER A 200 -8.06 5.02 -19.53
CA SER A 200 -7.37 3.82 -20.01
C SER A 200 -5.93 4.11 -20.42
N GLY A 201 -5.04 3.16 -20.18
CA GLY A 201 -3.69 3.16 -20.76
C GLY A 201 -2.65 3.88 -19.90
N PRO A 202 -1.38 3.84 -20.33
CA PRO A 202 -0.29 4.47 -19.61
C PRO A 202 -0.54 5.97 -19.35
N VAL A 203 -0.05 6.45 -18.21
CA VAL A 203 -0.09 7.86 -17.85
C VAL A 203 0.58 8.68 -18.95
N GLN A 204 -0.19 9.59 -19.55
CA GLN A 204 0.32 10.49 -20.58
C GLN A 204 1.27 11.53 -19.98
N SER A 205 2.01 12.24 -20.83
CA SER A 205 2.80 13.38 -20.38
C SER A 205 1.91 14.42 -19.71
N TYR A 206 2.38 14.99 -18.60
CA TYR A 206 1.63 16.00 -17.86
C TYR A 206 1.31 17.21 -18.74
N HIS A 207 0.03 17.57 -18.78
CA HIS A 207 -0.39 18.76 -19.50
C HIS A 207 0.21 20.02 -18.83
N PRO A 208 0.74 21.00 -19.60
CA PRO A 208 1.35 22.21 -19.04
C PRO A 208 0.47 22.96 -18.04
N ASN A 209 -0.84 23.00 -18.28
CA ASN A 209 -1.80 23.66 -17.37
C ASN A 209 -1.78 23.09 -15.94
N LEU A 210 -1.43 21.80 -15.76
CA LEU A 210 -1.32 21.22 -14.43
C LEU A 210 -0.12 21.79 -13.67
N LYS A 211 0.93 22.26 -14.35
CA LYS A 211 2.08 22.89 -13.69
C LYS A 211 1.76 24.30 -13.15
N ASN A 212 0.70 24.94 -13.63
CA ASN A 212 0.33 26.33 -13.30
C ASN A 212 -0.48 26.40 -11.97
N PHE A 213 0.04 25.76 -10.93
CA PHE A 213 -0.48 25.79 -9.57
C PHE A 213 0.66 25.88 -8.55
N TRP A 214 0.32 26.28 -7.34
CA TRP A 214 1.24 26.16 -6.20
C TRP A 214 1.23 24.74 -5.65
N TYR A 215 2.42 24.17 -5.51
CA TYR A 215 2.64 22.82 -5.00
C TYR A 215 3.45 22.87 -3.70
N PRO A 216 2.94 22.30 -2.59
CA PRO A 216 3.74 22.06 -1.41
C PRO A 216 4.64 20.85 -1.66
N VAL A 217 5.94 21.00 -1.42
CA VAL A 217 6.97 20.03 -1.85
C VAL A 217 7.86 19.50 -0.72
N ALA A 218 7.94 20.24 0.38
CA ALA A 218 8.63 19.82 1.60
C ALA A 218 7.99 20.51 2.81
N PHE A 219 8.18 19.92 4.00
CA PHE A 219 7.91 20.61 5.25
C PHE A 219 9.05 21.59 5.56
N SER A 220 8.73 22.75 6.11
CA SER A 220 9.72 23.76 6.49
C SER A 220 10.78 23.22 7.45
N ALA A 221 10.37 22.32 8.35
CA ALA A 221 11.21 21.73 9.39
C ALA A 221 12.29 20.79 8.83
N ASP A 222 12.07 20.23 7.64
CA ASP A 222 13.03 19.36 6.97
C ASP A 222 14.17 20.15 6.30
N LEU A 223 13.93 21.42 5.98
CA LEU A 223 14.88 22.30 5.31
C LEU A 223 15.61 23.18 6.33
N LYS A 224 16.76 22.72 6.80
CA LYS A 224 17.70 23.48 7.65
C LYS A 224 18.65 24.31 6.78
N ASP A 225 19.31 25.32 7.37
CA ASP A 225 20.13 26.32 6.65
C ASP A 225 21.27 25.73 5.80
N ASP A 226 21.86 24.62 6.22
CA ASP A 226 22.99 23.94 5.59
C ASP A 226 22.59 22.65 4.84
N THR A 227 21.29 22.41 4.69
CA THR A 227 20.75 21.21 4.06
C THR A 227 20.15 21.49 2.70
N MET A 228 20.01 20.43 1.92
CA MET A 228 19.37 20.46 0.61
C MET A 228 18.36 19.33 0.52
N ILE A 229 17.23 19.61 -0.11
CA ILE A 229 16.20 18.60 -0.38
C ILE A 229 16.15 18.39 -1.89
N PRO A 230 16.74 17.31 -2.42
CA PRO A 230 16.50 16.91 -3.80
C PRO A 230 15.08 16.35 -3.95
N MET A 231 14.45 16.66 -5.07
CA MET A 231 13.14 16.11 -5.44
C MET A 231 12.98 16.05 -6.96
N GLU A 232 12.01 15.26 -7.41
CA GLU A 232 11.49 15.31 -8.77
C GLU A 232 10.10 15.96 -8.73
N CYS A 233 9.79 16.82 -9.70
CA CYS A 233 8.45 17.37 -9.87
C CYS A 233 8.19 17.52 -11.37
N PHE A 234 7.13 16.86 -11.85
CA PHE A 234 6.79 16.76 -13.27
C PHE A 234 7.95 16.29 -14.16
N GLU A 235 8.63 15.21 -13.75
CA GLU A 235 9.78 14.59 -14.44
C GLU A 235 11.03 15.48 -14.52
N GLU A 236 11.04 16.62 -13.82
CA GLU A 236 12.17 17.54 -13.75
C GLU A 236 12.87 17.42 -12.38
N PRO A 237 14.22 17.30 -12.33
CA PRO A 237 14.95 17.21 -11.09
C PRO A 237 15.21 18.60 -10.50
N TRP A 238 14.82 18.79 -9.25
CA TRP A 238 14.93 20.02 -8.49
C TRP A 238 15.69 19.82 -7.19
N VAL A 239 16.23 20.92 -6.66
CA VAL A 239 16.85 20.95 -5.34
C VAL A 239 16.43 22.24 -4.62
N ILE A 240 15.99 22.06 -3.39
CA ILE A 240 15.55 23.13 -2.50
C ILE A 240 16.64 23.37 -1.45
N PHE A 241 16.99 24.62 -1.21
CA PHE A 241 17.96 25.04 -0.19
C PHE A 241 17.63 26.45 0.31
N ARG A 242 18.17 26.85 1.47
CA ARG A 242 18.00 28.21 1.99
C ARG A 242 19.10 29.14 1.50
N GLY A 243 18.69 30.35 1.12
CA GLY A 243 19.58 31.45 0.84
C GLY A 243 20.17 32.04 2.11
N LYS A 244 21.09 32.99 1.96
CA LYS A 244 21.75 33.68 3.10
C LYS A 244 20.76 34.46 3.96
N ASP A 245 19.63 34.86 3.37
CA ASP A 245 18.52 35.53 4.04
C ASP A 245 17.56 34.56 4.75
N GLY A 246 17.88 33.26 4.77
CA GLY A 246 17.07 32.19 5.35
C GLY A 246 15.87 31.79 4.49
N LYS A 247 15.62 32.45 3.35
CA LYS A 247 14.47 32.13 2.49
C LYS A 247 14.78 30.93 1.59
N PRO A 248 13.81 30.03 1.36
CA PRO A 248 14.02 28.91 0.47
C PRO A 248 14.11 29.36 -1.00
N GLY A 249 14.93 28.66 -1.78
CA GLY A 249 14.94 28.70 -3.23
C GLY A 249 14.79 27.30 -3.81
N CYS A 250 14.30 27.20 -5.04
CA CYS A 250 14.21 25.94 -5.76
C CYS A 250 14.83 26.11 -7.15
N VAL A 251 15.92 25.39 -7.39
CA VAL A 251 16.69 25.45 -8.63
C VAL A 251 16.77 24.08 -9.26
N GLN A 252 17.01 24.05 -10.57
CA GLN A 252 17.22 22.80 -11.28
C GLN A 252 18.44 22.07 -10.71
N ASN A 253 18.28 20.79 -10.37
CA ASN A 253 19.33 19.99 -9.74
C ASN A 253 20.35 19.48 -10.78
N THR A 254 20.87 20.40 -11.59
CA THR A 254 21.73 20.10 -12.72
C THR A 254 22.67 21.28 -12.95
N CYS A 255 23.96 21.08 -12.67
CA CYS A 255 24.98 22.10 -12.88
C CYS A 255 25.10 22.46 -14.36
N ALA A 256 25.10 23.76 -14.68
CA ALA A 256 25.21 24.26 -16.06
C ALA A 256 26.52 23.85 -16.77
N HIS A 257 27.57 23.50 -16.03
CA HIS A 257 28.87 23.13 -16.62
C HIS A 257 28.84 21.72 -17.25
N ARG A 258 28.53 20.69 -16.46
CA ARG A 258 28.59 19.27 -16.90
C ARG A 258 27.45 18.43 -16.35
N ALA A 259 26.29 19.06 -16.10
CA ALA A 259 25.09 18.41 -15.60
C ALA A 259 25.26 17.60 -14.30
N CYS A 260 26.28 17.92 -13.50
CA CYS A 260 26.50 17.29 -12.20
C CYS A 260 25.29 17.59 -11.28
N PRO A 261 24.73 16.57 -10.58
CA PRO A 261 23.66 16.80 -9.63
C PRO A 261 24.14 17.70 -8.48
N LEU A 262 23.51 18.84 -8.31
CA LEU A 262 23.95 19.86 -7.35
C LEU A 262 23.74 19.42 -5.89
N HIS A 263 22.70 18.63 -5.62
CA HIS A 263 22.41 18.11 -4.28
C HIS A 263 23.51 17.21 -3.69
N LEU A 264 24.46 16.72 -4.50
CA LEU A 264 25.63 15.97 -4.02
C LEU A 264 26.74 16.88 -3.45
N GLY A 265 26.58 18.20 -3.55
CA GLY A 265 27.50 19.19 -3.01
C GLY A 265 27.13 19.67 -1.61
N SER A 266 27.27 20.97 -1.38
CA SER A 266 27.00 21.62 -0.10
C SER A 266 26.30 22.97 -0.29
N VAL A 267 25.74 23.52 0.79
CA VAL A 267 25.28 24.91 0.84
C VAL A 267 26.34 25.75 1.52
N ASN A 268 26.91 26.72 0.81
CA ASN A 268 27.96 27.61 1.30
C ASN A 268 27.45 29.06 1.29
N GLU A 269 27.29 29.66 2.46
CA GLU A 269 26.78 31.03 2.63
C GLU A 269 25.46 31.30 1.86
N GLY A 270 24.56 30.31 1.86
CA GLY A 270 23.28 30.40 1.16
C GLY A 270 23.36 30.25 -0.36
N ARG A 271 24.43 29.64 -0.88
CA ARG A 271 24.56 29.22 -2.28
C ARG A 271 24.82 27.74 -2.36
N ILE A 272 24.21 27.06 -3.32
CA ILE A 272 24.48 25.65 -3.59
C ILE A 272 25.78 25.52 -4.38
N GLN A 273 26.74 24.77 -3.85
CA GLN A 273 28.03 24.52 -4.48
C GLN A 273 28.02 23.16 -5.19
N CYS A 274 28.33 23.16 -6.49
CA CYS A 274 28.54 21.95 -7.26
C CYS A 274 29.78 21.19 -6.77
N PRO A 275 29.69 19.88 -6.44
CA PRO A 275 30.83 19.13 -5.89
C PRO A 275 31.95 18.88 -6.91
N TYR A 276 31.68 19.08 -8.20
CA TYR A 276 32.66 18.78 -9.24
C TYR A 276 33.72 19.88 -9.38
N HIS A 277 33.29 21.10 -9.73
CA HIS A 277 34.21 22.21 -10.02
C HIS A 277 33.95 23.43 -9.14
N GLY A 278 33.16 23.26 -8.06
CA GLY A 278 32.90 24.30 -7.07
C GLY A 278 32.03 25.47 -7.54
N TRP A 279 31.33 25.35 -8.68
CA TRP A 279 30.43 26.42 -9.14
C TRP A 279 29.30 26.62 -8.14
N GLU A 280 29.10 27.85 -7.69
CA GLU A 280 28.10 28.20 -6.67
C GLU A 280 26.93 28.97 -7.28
N TYR A 281 25.71 28.55 -6.95
CA TYR A 281 24.48 29.15 -7.43
C TYR A 281 23.61 29.68 -6.29
N THR A 282 23.00 30.85 -6.48
CA THR A 282 22.00 31.44 -5.58
C THR A 282 20.63 30.77 -5.73
N THR A 283 19.71 31.10 -4.82
CA THR A 283 18.32 30.59 -4.79
C THR A 283 17.52 30.92 -6.05
N ASP A 284 17.86 31.99 -6.76
CA ASP A 284 17.30 32.35 -8.07
C ASP A 284 18.04 31.70 -9.25
N GLY A 285 19.06 30.88 -9.01
CA GLY A 285 19.79 30.11 -10.01
C GLY A 285 20.98 30.83 -10.65
N LYS A 286 21.31 32.06 -10.25
CA LYS A 286 22.47 32.78 -10.78
C LYS A 286 23.77 32.14 -10.26
N CYS A 287 24.72 31.86 -11.15
CA CYS A 287 26.05 31.45 -10.72
C CYS A 287 26.81 32.70 -10.22
N GLU A 288 27.34 32.65 -9.00
CA GLU A 288 28.07 33.77 -8.39
C GLU A 288 29.55 33.48 -8.13
N LYS A 289 29.94 32.20 -8.05
CA LYS A 289 31.35 31.80 -7.92
C LYS A 289 31.67 30.64 -8.86
N MET A 290 32.83 30.72 -9.51
CA MET A 290 33.40 29.68 -10.38
C MET A 290 34.87 29.47 -10.04
N PRO A 291 35.23 28.80 -8.92
CA PRO A 291 36.61 28.72 -8.46
C PRO A 291 37.55 28.01 -9.45
N SER A 292 37.00 27.15 -10.31
CA SER A 292 37.77 26.40 -11.31
C SER A 292 38.07 27.17 -12.60
N THR A 293 37.53 28.38 -12.80
CA THR A 293 37.66 29.12 -14.06
C THR A 293 37.38 30.62 -13.89
N ARG A 294 37.48 31.39 -14.97
CA ARG A 294 37.05 32.79 -14.96
C ARG A 294 35.53 32.88 -14.86
N MET A 295 35.03 33.91 -14.17
CA MET A 295 33.61 34.12 -13.99
C MET A 295 32.89 34.37 -15.33
N LEU A 296 31.81 33.65 -15.58
CA LEU A 296 30.90 33.84 -16.71
C LEU A 296 29.50 34.16 -16.20
N ASN A 297 28.71 34.88 -16.99
CA ASN A 297 27.31 35.14 -16.66
C ASN A 297 26.44 33.91 -17.00
N ILE A 298 26.32 33.00 -16.04
CA ILE A 298 25.56 31.75 -16.17
C ILE A 298 24.41 31.73 -15.17
N LYS A 299 23.26 31.22 -15.60
CA LYS A 299 22.08 31.02 -14.77
C LYS A 299 21.47 29.65 -15.06
N ILE A 300 21.18 28.89 -14.01
CA ILE A 300 20.37 27.67 -14.09
C ILE A 300 18.90 28.01 -13.91
N LYS A 301 18.01 27.12 -14.39
CA LYS A 301 16.56 27.28 -14.19
C LYS A 301 16.25 27.31 -12.70
N SER A 302 15.39 28.23 -12.30
CA SER A 302 14.81 28.34 -10.97
C SER A 302 13.31 28.56 -11.10
N VAL A 303 12.57 28.21 -10.06
CA VAL A 303 11.11 28.40 -10.00
C VAL A 303 10.74 29.25 -8.80
N PRO A 304 9.65 30.02 -8.85
CA PRO A 304 9.13 30.73 -7.68
C PRO A 304 9.00 29.76 -6.51
N CYS A 305 9.58 30.13 -5.38
CA CYS A 305 9.66 29.31 -4.18
C CYS A 305 9.45 30.21 -2.96
N PHE A 306 8.63 29.77 -2.02
CA PHE A 306 8.46 30.48 -0.74
C PHE A 306 8.06 29.52 0.38
N GLU A 307 8.15 30.02 1.60
CA GLU A 307 7.76 29.32 2.82
C GLU A 307 6.49 29.92 3.41
N LYS A 308 5.48 29.08 3.70
CA LYS A 308 4.24 29.49 4.38
C LYS A 308 3.57 28.30 5.04
N GLU A 309 3.01 28.51 6.23
CA GLU A 309 2.21 27.51 6.96
C GLU A 309 2.95 26.18 7.21
N GLY A 310 4.27 26.30 7.49
CA GLY A 310 5.16 25.16 7.76
C GLY A 310 5.48 24.31 6.52
N MET A 311 5.22 24.83 5.32
CA MET A 311 5.45 24.16 4.05
C MET A 311 6.32 25.03 3.14
N ILE A 312 7.15 24.37 2.33
CA ILE A 312 7.83 24.97 1.19
C ILE A 312 6.98 24.76 -0.05
N TRP A 313 6.69 25.85 -0.76
CA TRP A 313 5.83 25.88 -1.93
C TRP A 313 6.64 26.25 -3.17
N ILE A 314 6.33 25.61 -4.30
CA ILE A 314 6.89 25.98 -5.61
C ILE A 314 5.80 26.18 -6.66
N TRP A 315 6.12 26.97 -7.68
CA TRP A 315 5.32 27.12 -8.90
C TRP A 315 6.12 26.58 -10.10
N PRO A 316 5.91 25.33 -10.52
CA PRO A 316 6.67 24.72 -11.61
C PRO A 316 6.19 25.16 -13.01
N GLY A 317 5.06 25.87 -13.06
CA GLY A 317 4.46 26.41 -14.29
C GLY A 317 5.24 27.55 -14.91
N ASN A 318 4.95 27.81 -16.19
CA ASN A 318 5.56 28.94 -16.92
C ASN A 318 4.72 30.22 -16.83
N ASP A 319 3.43 30.10 -16.47
CA ASP A 319 2.56 31.25 -16.31
C ASP A 319 2.92 32.02 -15.03
N PRO A 320 2.59 33.33 -14.92
CA PRO A 320 2.76 34.07 -13.68
C PRO A 320 2.04 33.39 -12.51
N PRO A 321 2.69 33.22 -11.35
CA PRO A 321 2.07 32.59 -10.19
C PRO A 321 0.82 33.33 -9.73
N THR A 322 -0.21 32.58 -9.35
CA THR A 322 -1.41 33.16 -8.74
C THR A 322 -1.08 33.71 -7.35
N ALA A 323 -1.75 34.81 -6.97
CA ALA A 323 -1.60 35.39 -5.64
C ALA A 323 -2.29 34.55 -4.54
N THR A 324 -3.29 33.75 -4.91
CA THR A 324 -4.13 33.00 -3.98
C THR A 324 -3.53 31.63 -3.69
N LEU A 325 -3.39 31.33 -2.41
CA LEU A 325 -2.93 30.03 -1.90
C LEU A 325 -4.02 29.42 -1.03
N PRO A 326 -4.32 28.11 -1.18
CA PRO A 326 -5.15 27.43 -0.22
C PRO A 326 -4.42 27.39 1.13
N SER A 327 -5.12 27.66 2.23
CA SER A 327 -4.56 27.43 3.56
C SER A 327 -4.49 25.93 3.83
N LEU A 328 -3.35 25.47 4.34
CA LEU A 328 -3.09 24.09 4.75
C LEU A 328 -2.80 23.99 6.26
N LEU A 329 -3.10 25.06 7.01
CA LEU A 329 -3.11 24.99 8.47
C LEU A 329 -4.18 23.99 8.92
N PRO A 330 -3.89 23.20 9.97
CA PRO A 330 -4.92 22.41 10.60
C PRO A 330 -5.97 23.36 11.22
N PRO A 331 -7.22 22.88 11.43
CA PRO A 331 -8.26 23.70 12.06
C PRO A 331 -7.83 24.21 13.44
N SER A 332 -8.49 25.28 13.91
CA SER A 332 -8.21 25.83 15.23
C SER A 332 -8.39 24.77 16.33
N GLY A 333 -7.47 24.70 17.28
CA GLY A 333 -7.46 23.70 18.36
C GLY A 333 -6.66 22.44 18.06
N PHE A 334 -6.29 22.19 16.80
CA PHE A 334 -5.47 21.04 16.43
C PHE A 334 -3.98 21.31 16.61
N VAL A 335 -3.25 20.28 17.01
CA VAL A 335 -1.80 20.26 17.18
C VAL A 335 -1.20 19.28 16.18
N VAL A 336 -0.15 19.69 15.47
CA VAL A 336 0.58 18.78 14.56
C VAL A 336 1.37 17.76 15.37
N HIS A 337 1.16 16.47 15.08
CA HIS A 337 1.82 15.34 15.74
C HIS A 337 2.84 14.62 14.85
N ALA A 338 2.65 14.66 13.53
CA ALA A 338 3.58 14.05 12.58
C ALA A 338 3.57 14.79 11.24
N GLU A 339 4.75 14.91 10.65
CA GLU A 339 4.99 15.39 9.29
C GLU A 339 5.94 14.37 8.65
N ILE A 340 5.49 13.73 7.57
CA ILE A 340 6.17 12.57 6.97
C ILE A 340 6.22 12.77 5.45
N VAL A 341 7.39 12.52 4.87
CA VAL A 341 7.60 12.53 3.42
C VAL A 341 7.97 11.13 2.93
N MET A 342 7.29 10.66 1.89
CA MET A 342 7.52 9.33 1.28
C MET A 342 7.60 9.45 -0.24
N GLU A 343 8.48 8.67 -0.86
CA GLU A 343 8.55 8.53 -2.32
C GLU A 343 7.93 7.20 -2.71
N LEU A 344 6.85 7.24 -3.50
CA LEU A 344 6.02 6.08 -3.81
C LEU A 344 6.09 5.72 -5.30
N PRO A 345 6.21 4.43 -5.66
CA PRO A 345 6.34 3.96 -7.05
C PRO A 345 4.99 3.89 -7.80
N VAL A 346 4.12 4.88 -7.57
CA VAL A 346 2.81 4.99 -8.21
C VAL A 346 2.59 6.38 -8.77
N GLU A 347 1.77 6.49 -9.81
CA GLU A 347 1.33 7.76 -10.36
C GLU A 347 0.37 8.47 -9.40
N HIS A 348 0.52 9.79 -9.28
CA HIS A 348 -0.16 10.57 -8.24
C HIS A 348 -1.68 10.50 -8.31
N GLY A 349 -2.26 10.34 -9.51
CA GLY A 349 -3.69 10.28 -9.71
C GLY A 349 -4.33 8.99 -9.22
N LEU A 350 -3.64 7.86 -9.31
CA LEU A 350 -4.11 6.60 -8.73
C LEU A 350 -4.08 6.65 -7.21
N LEU A 351 -3.04 7.28 -6.63
CA LEU A 351 -2.97 7.50 -5.19
C LEU A 351 -4.09 8.43 -4.71
N LEU A 352 -4.35 9.53 -5.44
CA LEU A 352 -5.47 10.43 -5.14
C LEU A 352 -6.83 9.72 -5.23
N ASP A 353 -7.05 8.90 -6.26
CA ASP A 353 -8.29 8.12 -6.39
C ASP A 353 -8.47 7.18 -5.19
N ASN A 354 -7.41 6.48 -4.77
CA ASN A 354 -7.44 5.57 -3.63
C ASN A 354 -7.66 6.30 -2.30
N LEU A 355 -7.04 7.46 -2.08
CA LEU A 355 -7.24 8.26 -0.86
C LEU A 355 -8.65 8.86 -0.78
N LEU A 356 -9.27 9.15 -1.93
CA LEU A 356 -10.63 9.68 -2.02
C LEU A 356 -11.72 8.61 -1.99
N ASP A 357 -11.35 7.33 -1.94
CA ASP A 357 -12.25 6.20 -1.74
C ASP A 357 -12.12 5.71 -0.30
N LEU A 358 -13.23 5.63 0.43
CA LEU A 358 -13.26 5.00 1.76
C LEU A 358 -13.90 3.61 1.71
N ALA A 359 -14.55 3.24 0.60
CA ALA A 359 -15.25 1.97 0.49
C ALA A 359 -14.30 0.78 0.45
N HIS A 360 -13.03 0.97 0.08
CA HIS A 360 -12.02 -0.09 0.15
C HIS A 360 -11.53 -0.36 1.57
N ALA A 361 -11.67 0.59 2.50
CA ALA A 361 -11.03 0.50 3.81
C ALA A 361 -11.40 -0.78 4.59
N PRO A 362 -12.67 -1.23 4.68
CA PRO A 362 -13.02 -2.46 5.38
C PRO A 362 -12.38 -3.74 4.83
N PHE A 363 -11.91 -3.72 3.58
CA PHE A 363 -11.31 -4.86 2.90
C PHE A 363 -9.79 -4.79 2.95
N THR A 364 -9.24 -3.60 2.75
CA THR A 364 -7.80 -3.38 2.64
C THR A 364 -7.14 -3.24 4.01
N HIS A 365 -7.79 -2.51 4.92
CA HIS A 365 -7.24 -2.07 6.21
C HIS A 365 -7.67 -2.97 7.38
N THR A 366 -7.76 -4.29 7.15
CA THR A 366 -8.25 -5.27 8.13
C THR A 366 -7.24 -5.58 9.24
N SER A 367 -5.95 -5.37 8.99
CA SER A 367 -4.86 -5.50 9.96
C SER A 367 -4.56 -4.21 10.73
N THR A 368 -5.06 -3.06 10.26
CA THR A 368 -4.79 -1.75 10.83
C THR A 368 -6.03 -1.16 11.52
N PHE A 369 -6.80 -0.32 10.83
CA PHE A 369 -7.83 0.52 11.47
C PHE A 369 -9.27 0.13 11.13
N ALA A 370 -9.50 -0.67 10.08
CA ALA A 370 -10.84 -0.93 9.53
C ALA A 370 -11.37 -2.34 9.80
N LYS A 371 -10.75 -3.08 10.74
CA LYS A 371 -11.19 -4.43 11.09
C LYS A 371 -12.64 -4.45 11.55
N GLY A 372 -13.51 -5.15 10.81
CA GLY A 372 -14.92 -5.31 11.14
C GLY A 372 -15.81 -4.12 10.78
N TRP A 373 -15.31 -3.16 10.00
CA TRP A 373 -16.12 -2.07 9.46
C TRP A 373 -17.13 -2.59 8.42
N SER A 374 -18.33 -2.02 8.39
CA SER A 374 -19.28 -2.22 7.28
C SER A 374 -18.91 -1.41 6.04
N VAL A 375 -19.28 -1.88 4.85
CA VAL A 375 -19.04 -1.11 3.62
C VAL A 375 -19.91 0.15 3.63
N PRO A 376 -19.33 1.36 3.48
CA PRO A 376 -20.11 2.57 3.36
C PRO A 376 -20.95 2.53 2.07
N SER A 377 -22.23 2.86 2.18
CA SER A 377 -23.17 2.68 1.07
C SER A 377 -23.14 3.83 0.05
N PHE A 378 -22.77 5.06 0.47
CA PHE A 378 -22.61 6.22 -0.40
C PHE A 378 -21.87 7.40 0.28
N VAL A 379 -21.26 8.27 -0.55
CA VAL A 379 -20.78 9.60 -0.12
C VAL A 379 -21.92 10.62 -0.18
N ASN A 380 -22.13 11.33 0.94
CA ASN A 380 -22.99 12.51 1.03
C ASN A 380 -22.14 13.78 0.88
N PHE A 381 -22.59 14.76 0.10
CA PHE A 381 -21.83 15.98 -0.11
C PHE A 381 -22.24 17.07 0.88
N LEU A 382 -21.25 17.64 1.58
CA LEU A 382 -21.43 18.80 2.41
C LEU A 382 -21.55 20.02 1.49
N THR A 383 -22.78 20.39 1.17
CA THR A 383 -23.20 21.54 0.33
C THR A 383 -22.90 21.47 -1.19
N PRO A 384 -23.76 22.11 -2.03
CA PRO A 384 -23.59 22.12 -3.49
C PRO A 384 -22.47 23.04 -4.01
N ALA A 385 -21.89 23.91 -3.17
CA ALA A 385 -21.07 25.04 -3.63
C ALA A 385 -19.60 24.68 -3.90
N SER A 386 -18.92 23.93 -3.01
CA SER A 386 -17.51 23.56 -3.22
C SER A 386 -17.37 22.29 -4.06
N GLY A 387 -18.37 21.41 -4.09
CA GLY A 387 -18.38 20.19 -4.89
C GLY A 387 -17.24 19.19 -4.58
N LEU A 388 -16.24 19.51 -3.77
CA LEU A 388 -15.06 18.67 -3.59
C LEU A 388 -14.96 18.11 -2.17
N GLN A 389 -15.93 18.42 -1.31
CA GLN A 389 -16.02 17.93 0.07
C GLN A 389 -17.20 16.99 0.28
N GLY A 390 -16.94 15.80 0.81
CA GLY A 390 -17.94 14.78 1.15
C GLY A 390 -17.79 14.27 2.58
N TYR A 391 -18.85 13.63 3.07
CA TYR A 391 -18.94 12.91 4.32
C TYR A 391 -19.37 11.46 4.04
N TRP A 392 -18.81 10.51 4.80
CA TRP A 392 -18.97 9.08 4.56
C TRP A 392 -19.89 8.39 5.57
N ASP A 393 -21.17 8.17 5.24
CA ASP A 393 -22.11 7.47 6.13
C ASP A 393 -21.82 5.94 6.18
N PRO A 394 -21.74 5.29 7.37
CA PRO A 394 -22.04 5.75 8.74
C PRO A 394 -20.83 6.23 9.56
N TYR A 395 -19.70 6.54 8.92
CA TYR A 395 -18.46 6.90 9.59
C TYR A 395 -18.32 8.42 9.77
N PRO A 396 -17.89 8.90 10.95
CA PRO A 396 -17.61 10.31 11.18
C PRO A 396 -16.34 10.75 10.43
N ILE A 397 -16.35 10.75 9.09
CA ILE A 397 -15.21 11.09 8.24
C ILE A 397 -15.63 12.11 7.18
N ASP A 398 -15.10 13.31 7.32
CA ASP A 398 -15.13 14.35 6.28
C ASP A 398 -13.89 14.22 5.40
N MET A 399 -14.07 14.34 4.09
CA MET A 399 -13.00 14.24 3.10
C MET A 399 -13.14 15.32 2.03
N GLU A 400 -12.05 15.97 1.66
CA GLU A 400 -12.03 17.07 0.69
C GLU A 400 -10.87 16.90 -0.29
N PHE A 401 -11.15 16.94 -1.60
CA PHE A 401 -10.12 17.16 -2.61
C PHE A 401 -9.83 18.66 -2.76
N ARG A 402 -8.60 19.08 -2.50
CA ARG A 402 -8.13 20.44 -2.80
C ARG A 402 -7.19 20.43 -4.00
N PRO A 403 -7.54 21.12 -5.09
CA PRO A 403 -6.65 21.27 -6.24
C PRO A 403 -5.27 21.84 -5.86
N PRO A 404 -4.19 21.38 -6.50
CA PRO A 404 -4.20 20.43 -7.63
C PRO A 404 -4.02 18.95 -7.23
N CYS A 405 -3.54 18.67 -6.02
CA CYS A 405 -3.11 17.32 -5.64
C CYS A 405 -3.20 17.02 -4.13
N MET A 406 -4.14 17.65 -3.42
CA MET A 406 -4.25 17.56 -1.97
C MET A 406 -5.56 16.88 -1.55
N VAL A 407 -5.48 16.02 -0.54
CA VAL A 407 -6.64 15.41 0.12
C VAL A 407 -6.58 15.75 1.60
N LEU A 408 -7.65 16.36 2.09
CA LEU A 408 -7.84 16.65 3.51
C LEU A 408 -8.90 15.70 4.05
N SER A 409 -8.64 15.10 5.20
CA SER A 409 -9.63 14.31 5.93
C SER A 409 -9.71 14.73 7.39
N THR A 410 -10.92 14.73 7.95
CA THR A 410 -11.15 14.91 9.38
C THR A 410 -12.00 13.75 9.88
N ILE A 411 -11.43 12.97 10.78
CA ILE A 411 -12.00 11.75 11.33
C ILE A 411 -12.39 12.02 12.78
N GLY A 412 -13.67 11.90 13.10
CA GLY A 412 -14.17 11.91 14.47
C GLY A 412 -13.88 10.58 15.16
N ILE A 413 -13.33 10.63 16.37
CA ILE A 413 -12.99 9.46 17.17
C ILE A 413 -13.91 9.47 18.39
N SER A 414 -14.89 8.57 18.46
CA SER A 414 -15.75 8.46 19.63
C SER A 414 -15.11 7.64 20.77
N LYS A 415 -14.31 6.61 20.42
CA LYS A 415 -13.37 5.88 21.29
C LYS A 415 -12.13 5.45 20.48
N PRO A 416 -10.94 5.28 21.07
CA PRO A 416 -9.78 4.75 20.35
C PRO A 416 -10.12 3.41 19.66
N GLY A 417 -10.01 3.36 18.33
CA GLY A 417 -10.29 2.15 17.54
C GLY A 417 -11.78 1.82 17.29
N LYS A 418 -12.73 2.67 17.69
CA LYS A 418 -14.15 2.52 17.32
C LYS A 418 -14.70 3.81 16.72
N LEU A 419 -15.09 3.74 15.45
CA LEU A 419 -15.84 4.79 14.77
C LEU A 419 -17.34 4.54 14.94
N GLU A 420 -17.89 4.91 16.10
CA GLU A 420 -19.34 4.91 16.33
C GLU A 420 -19.82 6.37 16.38
N GLY A 421 -20.56 6.86 15.38
CA GLY A 421 -21.11 8.23 15.37
C GLY A 421 -21.70 8.64 14.02
N GLN A 422 -22.81 9.39 14.00
CA GLN A 422 -23.52 9.77 12.77
C GLN A 422 -22.94 11.01 12.07
N SER A 423 -22.09 11.80 12.76
CA SER A 423 -21.43 12.99 12.20
C SER A 423 -20.06 13.25 12.83
N THR A 424 -19.10 13.78 12.04
CA THR A 424 -17.84 14.33 12.55
C THR A 424 -18.07 15.34 13.67
N LYS A 425 -19.03 16.26 13.50
CA LYS A 425 -19.31 17.35 14.44
C LYS A 425 -19.77 16.89 15.83
N GLU A 426 -20.27 15.67 15.94
CA GLU A 426 -20.78 15.10 17.19
C GLU A 426 -19.67 14.37 17.97
N CYS A 427 -18.51 14.17 17.37
CA CYS A 427 -17.38 13.51 18.01
C CYS A 427 -16.65 14.46 18.98
N ALA A 428 -16.19 13.93 20.11
CA ALA A 428 -15.49 14.71 21.13
C ALA A 428 -14.01 14.95 20.79
N THR A 429 -13.41 14.05 19.99
CA THR A 429 -12.01 14.14 19.58
C THR A 429 -11.88 13.83 18.09
N HIS A 430 -10.85 14.39 17.47
CA HIS A 430 -10.67 14.34 16.02
C HIS A 430 -9.21 14.13 15.62
N LEU A 431 -9.05 13.39 14.53
CA LEU A 431 -7.83 13.27 13.76
C LEU A 431 -8.00 14.03 12.44
N HIS A 432 -7.17 15.04 12.22
CA HIS A 432 -7.10 15.77 10.96
C HIS A 432 -5.85 15.37 10.18
N GLN A 433 -6.01 15.02 8.91
CA GLN A 433 -4.94 14.56 8.04
C GLN A 433 -4.89 15.39 6.76
N LEU A 434 -3.68 15.70 6.34
CA LEU A 434 -3.39 16.29 5.03
C LEU A 434 -2.48 15.33 4.27
N HIS A 435 -2.90 14.96 3.06
CA HIS A 435 -2.10 14.21 2.10
C HIS A 435 -1.85 15.10 0.87
N VAL A 436 -0.59 15.28 0.50
CA VAL A 436 -0.21 15.95 -0.76
C VAL A 436 0.43 14.90 -1.66
N CYS A 437 -0.25 14.56 -2.75
CA CYS A 437 0.25 13.60 -3.74
C CYS A 437 0.98 14.35 -4.86
N LEU A 438 2.20 14.82 -4.61
CA LEU A 438 2.97 15.61 -5.57
C LEU A 438 3.36 14.74 -6.79
N PRO A 439 3.05 15.15 -8.03
CA PRO A 439 3.47 14.43 -9.22
C PRO A 439 5.00 14.54 -9.41
N SER A 440 5.73 13.49 -9.06
CA SER A 440 7.18 13.40 -9.28
C SER A 440 7.48 12.98 -10.71
N SER A 441 6.91 11.85 -11.15
CA SER A 441 6.95 11.36 -12.53
C SER A 441 5.72 10.49 -12.83
N LYS A 442 5.58 10.02 -14.08
CA LYS A 442 4.48 9.13 -14.50
C LYS A 442 4.36 7.84 -13.70
N HIS A 443 5.39 7.48 -12.94
CA HIS A 443 5.45 6.27 -12.12
C HIS A 443 5.87 6.54 -10.68
N LYS A 444 5.99 7.81 -10.29
CA LYS A 444 6.41 8.17 -8.94
C LYS A 444 5.60 9.35 -8.39
N THR A 445 5.32 9.28 -7.11
CA THR A 445 4.64 10.33 -6.36
C THR A 445 5.40 10.60 -5.08
N ARG A 446 5.67 11.87 -4.80
CA ARG A 446 6.16 12.30 -3.50
C ARG A 446 4.96 12.63 -2.63
N LEU A 447 4.72 11.82 -1.60
CA LEU A 447 3.63 12.00 -0.65
C LEU A 447 4.12 12.80 0.56
N LEU A 448 3.53 13.97 0.80
CA LEU A 448 3.64 14.66 2.09
C LEU A 448 2.41 14.34 2.91
N TYR A 449 2.60 13.83 4.13
CA TYR A 449 1.56 13.48 5.06
C TYR A 449 1.72 14.28 6.36
N ARG A 450 0.69 15.03 6.75
CA ARG A 450 0.65 15.75 8.03
C ARG A 450 -0.52 15.23 8.86
N MET A 451 -0.23 14.82 10.09
CA MET A 451 -1.19 14.34 11.07
C MET A 451 -1.35 15.36 12.19
N SER A 452 -2.59 15.78 12.48
CA SER A 452 -2.90 16.70 13.57
C SER A 452 -4.04 16.16 14.43
N LEU A 453 -3.97 16.37 15.75
CA LEU A 453 -4.99 15.94 16.72
C LEU A 453 -5.48 17.15 17.51
N ASP A 454 -6.77 17.21 17.83
CA ASP A 454 -7.32 18.19 18.78
C ASP A 454 -7.29 17.70 20.24
N PHE A 455 -6.79 16.47 20.44
CA PHE A 455 -6.64 15.82 21.73
C PHE A 455 -5.20 15.36 21.95
N ALA A 456 -4.89 15.01 23.20
CA ALA A 456 -3.58 14.48 23.61
C ALA A 456 -2.35 15.32 23.12
N PRO A 457 -2.35 16.67 23.27
CA PRO A 457 -1.28 17.52 22.77
C PRO A 457 0.10 17.21 23.37
N LEU A 458 0.13 16.56 24.54
CA LEU A 458 1.35 16.12 25.22
C LEU A 458 2.08 15.01 24.45
N LEU A 459 1.41 14.22 23.61
CA LEU A 459 2.04 13.13 22.85
C LEU A 459 3.13 13.62 21.89
N LYS A 460 3.08 14.88 21.43
CA LYS A 460 4.14 15.44 20.57
C LYS A 460 5.49 15.59 21.28
N HIS A 461 5.48 15.63 22.62
CA HIS A 461 6.67 15.79 23.44
C HIS A 461 7.23 14.46 23.92
N VAL A 462 6.53 13.36 23.69
CA VAL A 462 7.00 12.03 24.08
C VAL A 462 8.13 11.62 23.12
N PRO A 463 9.34 11.29 23.63
CA PRO A 463 10.46 10.90 22.79
C PRO A 463 10.12 9.73 21.86
N PHE A 464 10.66 9.77 20.65
CA PHE A 464 10.52 8.75 19.61
C PHE A 464 9.11 8.52 19.04
N MET A 465 8.07 9.23 19.50
CA MET A 465 6.71 9.11 18.94
C MET A 465 6.64 9.35 17.44
N GLN A 466 7.51 10.21 16.89
CA GLN A 466 7.60 10.43 15.45
C GLN A 466 7.91 9.15 14.65
N HIS A 467 8.71 8.23 15.21
CA HIS A 467 9.01 6.95 14.56
C HIS A 467 7.80 6.01 14.62
N LEU A 468 7.05 6.03 15.72
CA LEU A 468 5.83 5.27 15.85
C LEU A 468 4.75 5.75 14.87
N TRP A 469 4.57 7.08 14.76
CA TRP A 469 3.65 7.65 13.77
C TRP A 469 4.05 7.31 12.34
N ARG A 470 5.35 7.37 12.05
CA ARG A 470 5.87 6.97 10.75
C ARG A 470 5.62 5.50 10.46
N HIS A 471 5.88 4.63 11.41
CA HIS A 471 5.63 3.19 11.27
C HIS A 471 4.16 2.89 10.98
N PHE A 472 3.22 3.49 11.73
CA PHE A 472 1.79 3.31 11.46
C PHE A 472 1.36 3.88 10.11
N ALA A 473 1.85 5.06 9.73
CA ALA A 473 1.57 5.65 8.42
C ALA A 473 2.09 4.77 7.28
N GLU A 474 3.31 4.23 7.40
CA GLU A 474 3.90 3.31 6.42
C GLU A 474 3.13 1.98 6.36
N GLN A 475 2.69 1.43 7.50
CA GLN A 475 1.88 0.21 7.52
C GLN A 475 0.57 0.37 6.76
N VAL A 476 -0.22 1.41 7.09
CA VAL A 476 -1.48 1.72 6.42
C VAL A 476 -1.25 1.95 4.93
N LEU A 477 -0.26 2.78 4.58
CA LEU A 477 0.02 3.09 3.18
C LEU A 477 0.47 1.86 2.38
N ASN A 478 1.23 0.94 2.97
CA ASN A 478 1.65 -0.29 2.31
C ASN A 478 0.47 -1.24 2.02
N GLU A 479 -0.56 -1.24 2.87
CA GLU A 479 -1.78 -2.01 2.63
C GLU A 479 -2.55 -1.50 1.40
N ASP A 480 -2.53 -0.18 1.14
CA ASP A 480 -3.07 0.43 -0.07
C ASP A 480 -2.15 0.21 -1.28
N LEU A 481 -0.84 0.43 -1.10
CA LEU A 481 0.14 0.47 -2.19
C LEU A 481 0.19 -0.84 -2.99
N ARG A 482 0.06 -2.00 -2.32
CA ARG A 482 0.00 -3.31 -3.00
C ARG A 482 -1.14 -3.39 -4.01
N LEU A 483 -2.27 -2.73 -3.76
CA LEU A 483 -3.44 -2.73 -4.65
C LEU A 483 -3.25 -1.72 -5.79
N VAL A 484 -2.80 -0.52 -5.44
CA VAL A 484 -2.60 0.58 -6.39
C VAL A 484 -1.50 0.24 -7.41
N LEU A 485 -0.46 -0.49 -6.99
CA LEU A 485 0.56 -1.00 -7.91
C LEU A 485 -0.02 -1.95 -8.97
N GLY A 486 -0.88 -2.88 -8.55
CA GLY A 486 -1.55 -3.79 -9.48
C GLY A 486 -2.53 -3.07 -10.42
N GLN A 487 -3.19 -2.01 -9.93
CA GLN A 487 -4.01 -1.13 -10.78
C GLN A 487 -3.14 -0.39 -11.81
N GLN A 488 -2.01 0.17 -11.40
CA GLN A 488 -1.08 0.87 -12.28
C GLN A 488 -0.54 -0.06 -13.38
N GLU A 489 -0.14 -1.28 -13.03
CA GLU A 489 0.33 -2.27 -14.00
C GLU A 489 -0.74 -2.55 -15.07
N ARG A 490 -1.98 -2.84 -14.65
CA ARG A 490 -3.10 -3.08 -15.57
C ARG A 490 -3.42 -1.85 -16.40
N MET A 491 -3.38 -0.67 -15.80
CA MET A 491 -3.60 0.61 -16.48
C MET A 491 -2.56 0.81 -17.58
N ASN A 492 -1.28 0.59 -17.29
CA ASN A 492 -0.20 0.63 -18.28
C ASN A 492 -0.40 -0.40 -19.40
N ASN A 493 -1.00 -1.54 -19.10
CA ASN A 493 -1.38 -2.57 -20.08
C ASN A 493 -2.70 -2.27 -20.82
N GLY A 494 -3.26 -1.07 -20.69
CA GLY A 494 -4.45 -0.63 -21.42
C GLY A 494 -5.78 -0.83 -20.69
N ALA A 495 -5.77 -1.36 -19.46
CA ALA A 495 -6.99 -1.45 -18.67
C ALA A 495 -7.49 -0.05 -18.30
N ASN A 496 -8.79 0.16 -18.36
CA ASN A 496 -9.41 1.35 -17.80
C ASN A 496 -9.75 1.11 -16.33
N VAL A 497 -9.06 1.81 -15.43
CA VAL A 497 -9.28 1.71 -13.97
C VAL A 497 -10.65 2.27 -13.55
N TRP A 498 -11.30 3.06 -14.41
CA TRP A 498 -12.62 3.67 -14.21
C TRP A 498 -13.71 3.03 -15.09
N ASN A 499 -13.66 1.69 -15.26
CA ASN A 499 -14.58 0.93 -16.12
C ASN A 499 -16.06 1.09 -15.75
N VAL A 500 -16.39 0.94 -14.46
CA VAL A 500 -17.76 0.94 -13.94
C VAL A 500 -17.80 1.72 -12.62
N PRO A 501 -17.88 3.06 -12.67
CA PRO A 501 -18.02 3.86 -11.47
C PRO A 501 -19.36 3.59 -10.77
N VAL A 502 -19.32 3.48 -9.45
CA VAL A 502 -20.47 3.24 -8.56
C VAL A 502 -20.70 4.42 -7.61
N THR A 503 -21.58 4.26 -6.62
CA THR A 503 -22.11 5.36 -5.81
C THR A 503 -21.14 5.96 -4.80
N TYR A 504 -20.15 5.21 -4.33
CA TYR A 504 -19.13 5.71 -3.41
C TYR A 504 -17.98 6.45 -4.14
N ASP A 505 -17.80 6.22 -5.44
CA ASP A 505 -16.73 6.83 -6.25
C ASP A 505 -16.89 8.33 -6.53
N LYS A 506 -17.94 8.98 -6.02
CA LYS A 506 -18.31 10.33 -6.48
C LYS A 506 -17.20 11.37 -6.26
N LEU A 507 -16.40 11.25 -5.20
CA LEU A 507 -15.28 12.17 -4.96
C LEU A 507 -14.16 11.97 -6.00
N GLY A 508 -13.74 10.72 -6.24
CA GLY A 508 -12.79 10.38 -7.29
C GLY A 508 -13.27 10.83 -8.68
N ILE A 509 -14.54 10.62 -9.00
CA ILE A 509 -15.15 11.11 -10.26
C ILE A 509 -15.03 12.64 -10.38
N ARG A 510 -15.30 13.40 -9.32
CA ARG A 510 -15.22 14.87 -9.36
C ARG A 510 -13.79 15.36 -9.55
N TYR A 511 -12.82 14.73 -8.89
CA TYR A 511 -11.41 14.95 -9.15
C TYR A 511 -11.05 14.68 -10.63
N ARG A 512 -11.45 13.53 -11.19
CA ARG A 512 -11.16 13.18 -12.58
C ARG A 512 -11.81 14.14 -13.58
N LEU A 513 -13.04 14.60 -13.31
CA LEU A 513 -13.70 15.63 -14.13
C LEU A 513 -12.99 16.98 -14.04
N TRP A 514 -12.51 17.36 -12.86
CA TRP A 514 -11.69 18.56 -12.69
C TRP A 514 -10.38 18.48 -13.47
N ARG A 515 -9.68 17.34 -13.39
CA ARG A 515 -8.43 17.09 -14.10
C ARG A 515 -8.62 17.09 -15.62
N ASP A 516 -9.65 16.43 -16.12
CA ASP A 516 -10.00 16.43 -17.56
C ASP A 516 -10.35 17.83 -18.07
N ALA A 517 -11.11 18.62 -17.31
CA ALA A 517 -11.41 20.01 -17.68
C ALA A 517 -10.16 20.88 -17.75
N LEU A 518 -9.22 20.72 -16.81
CA LEU A 518 -7.95 21.43 -16.77
C LEU A 518 -7.04 21.08 -17.96
N GLU A 519 -6.90 19.78 -18.24
CA GLU A 519 -6.09 19.27 -19.35
C GLU A 519 -6.67 19.69 -20.71
N ASN A 520 -8.00 19.81 -20.83
CA ASN A 520 -8.67 20.33 -22.03
C ASN A 520 -8.68 21.87 -22.12
N GLY A 521 -8.05 22.58 -21.18
CA GLY A 521 -7.96 24.05 -21.19
C GLY A 521 -9.31 24.76 -20.98
N ALA A 522 -10.20 24.19 -20.17
CA ALA A 522 -11.48 24.82 -19.85
C ALA A 522 -11.28 26.21 -19.22
N LYS A 523 -12.02 27.21 -19.72
CA LYS A 523 -11.97 28.60 -19.21
C LYS A 523 -12.40 28.72 -17.75
N GLN A 524 -13.28 27.82 -17.30
CA GLN A 524 -13.72 27.72 -15.92
C GLN A 524 -13.61 26.25 -15.51
N LEU A 525 -12.82 25.99 -14.47
CA LEU A 525 -12.70 24.66 -13.91
C LEU A 525 -13.96 24.31 -13.13
N PRO A 526 -14.44 23.06 -13.22
CA PRO A 526 -15.60 22.63 -12.46
C PRO A 526 -15.26 22.66 -10.95
N PHE A 527 -16.26 22.98 -10.13
CA PHE A 527 -16.15 23.01 -8.67
C PHE A 527 -15.21 24.10 -8.10
N ASN A 528 -14.68 25.01 -8.94
CA ASN A 528 -14.12 26.27 -8.47
C ASN A 528 -15.28 27.27 -8.23
N THR A 529 -15.42 27.73 -6.98
CA THR A 529 -16.24 28.89 -6.62
C THR A 529 -15.62 30.20 -7.09
#